data_AF-A0A9W4DYH3-F1
#
_entry.id   AF-A0A9W4DYH3-F1
#
_cell.length_a   1.000
_cell.length_b   1.000
_cell.length_c   1.000
_cell.angle_alpha   90.00
_cell.angle_beta   90.00
_cell.angle_gamma   90.00
#
_symmetry.space_group_name_H-M   'P 1'
#
loop_
_entity.id
_entity.type
_entity.pdbx_description
1 polymer ?
#
loop_
_entity_poly.entity_id
_entity_poly.type
_entity_poly.pdbx_seq_one_letter_code
_entity_poly.pdbx_strand_id
1 'polypeptide(L)'
;MPVEFEDDLGDAMRRTADTFRPDDPRDLVDAGHLRGRRMRRRRTATVVAGAAAFAAVAVGGVMAGGLAHNGSNGSNGSGVAAAPEQPSKPKTAAPAKPAAPQVTGKKVAAIFAGLLPPGKVKDLEGRGPKDVGFPFAAAQAVFDDGPGPALVEVGLQPDGQDIEGCPPPAQNPGTWCSITHVHGGTLQIFKGFEYPDHRAETKDWTATFVTASGAQVQLSQWNSSQEKDAPITRPNPPLDIAEMTAMVTSDSWKPVLAGLSKSGTFGKPGSSAADSKAETDTSKSGAANG
;
A
#
# COMPACT_ATOMS: atom_id res chain seq x y z
N MET A 1 -28.23 -30.81 -29.95
CA MET A 1 -28.83 -30.56 -28.62
C MET A 1 -27.74 -29.99 -27.72
N PRO A 2 -27.68 -28.67 -27.50
CA PRO A 2 -26.71 -28.04 -26.59
C PRO A 2 -27.34 -27.30 -25.38
N VAL A 3 -28.66 -27.30 -25.24
CA VAL A 3 -29.37 -26.53 -24.19
C VAL A 3 -29.14 -27.05 -22.76
N GLU A 4 -28.84 -28.34 -22.57
CA GLU A 4 -28.77 -28.91 -21.22
C GLU A 4 -27.53 -28.46 -20.42
N PHE A 5 -26.40 -28.20 -21.09
CA PHE A 5 -25.20 -27.75 -20.38
C PHE A 5 -25.34 -26.31 -19.85
N GLU A 6 -25.96 -25.43 -20.62
CA GLU A 6 -26.15 -24.02 -20.26
C GLU A 6 -27.16 -23.88 -19.10
N ASP A 7 -28.21 -24.71 -19.12
CA ASP A 7 -29.21 -24.76 -18.05
C ASP A 7 -28.61 -25.35 -16.76
N ASP A 8 -27.87 -26.46 -16.86
CA ASP A 8 -27.21 -27.09 -15.70
C ASP A 8 -26.18 -26.16 -15.05
N LEU A 9 -25.39 -25.44 -15.85
CA LEU A 9 -24.45 -24.46 -15.36
C LEU A 9 -25.17 -23.27 -14.71
N GLY A 10 -26.24 -22.77 -15.33
CA GLY A 10 -27.05 -21.70 -14.78
C GLY A 10 -27.64 -22.06 -13.41
N ASP A 11 -28.10 -23.28 -13.27
CA ASP A 11 -28.68 -23.78 -12.03
C ASP A 11 -27.63 -24.12 -10.96
N ALA A 12 -26.43 -24.54 -11.37
CA ALA A 12 -25.29 -24.67 -10.48
C ALA A 12 -24.87 -23.30 -9.93
N MET A 13 -24.74 -22.30 -10.81
CA MET A 13 -24.39 -20.93 -10.42
C MET A 13 -25.45 -20.29 -9.52
N ARG A 14 -26.74 -20.48 -9.78
CA ARG A 14 -27.82 -20.00 -8.88
C ARG A 14 -27.78 -20.66 -7.51
N ARG A 15 -27.64 -21.98 -7.46
CA ARG A 15 -27.52 -22.71 -6.19
C ARG A 15 -26.32 -22.24 -5.37
N THR A 16 -25.19 -21.98 -6.03
CA THR A 16 -24.01 -21.40 -5.37
C THR A 16 -24.22 -19.94 -4.97
N ALA A 17 -24.93 -19.12 -5.77
CA ALA A 17 -25.24 -17.74 -5.40
C ALA A 17 -26.17 -17.65 -4.18
N ASP A 18 -27.12 -18.58 -4.05
CA ASP A 18 -28.03 -18.65 -2.92
C ASP A 18 -27.31 -18.96 -1.59
N THR A 19 -26.11 -19.56 -1.61
CA THR A 19 -25.30 -19.76 -0.39
C THR A 19 -24.56 -18.50 0.08
N PHE A 20 -24.45 -17.46 -0.77
CA PHE A 20 -23.82 -16.19 -0.44
C PHE A 20 -24.81 -15.13 0.06
N ARG A 21 -26.05 -15.52 0.40
CA ARG A 21 -27.03 -14.59 0.93
C ARG A 21 -26.58 -14.11 2.32
N PRO A 22 -26.27 -12.80 2.50
CA PRO A 22 -25.95 -12.28 3.81
C PRO A 22 -27.19 -12.35 4.71
N ASP A 23 -26.98 -12.69 5.99
CA ASP A 23 -28.06 -12.81 6.97
C ASP A 23 -28.88 -11.51 7.12
N ASP A 24 -28.23 -10.35 6.95
CA ASP A 24 -28.90 -9.05 6.86
C ASP A 24 -28.30 -8.17 5.74
N PRO A 25 -29.02 -7.98 4.61
CA PRO A 25 -28.61 -7.06 3.55
C PRO A 25 -28.43 -5.61 4.00
N ARG A 26 -29.11 -5.19 5.08
CA ARG A 26 -29.04 -3.82 5.60
C ARG A 26 -27.72 -3.54 6.31
N ASP A 27 -27.14 -4.53 6.97
CA ASP A 27 -25.83 -4.41 7.62
C ASP A 27 -24.71 -4.15 6.60
N LEU A 28 -24.80 -4.75 5.42
CA LEU A 28 -23.85 -4.48 4.33
C LEU A 28 -24.00 -3.05 3.77
N VAL A 29 -25.24 -2.58 3.65
CA VAL A 29 -25.54 -1.22 3.19
C VAL A 29 -25.04 -0.20 4.23
N ASP A 30 -25.28 -0.43 5.52
CA ASP A 30 -24.83 0.43 6.61
C ASP A 30 -23.31 0.43 6.76
N ALA A 31 -22.66 -0.74 6.69
CA ALA A 31 -21.20 -0.84 6.65
C ALA A 31 -20.62 -0.13 5.42
N GLY A 32 -21.28 -0.23 4.26
CA GLY A 32 -20.95 0.51 3.03
C GLY A 32 -21.07 2.03 3.21
N HIS A 33 -22.16 2.51 3.81
CA HIS A 33 -22.37 3.93 4.09
C HIS A 33 -21.37 4.50 5.12
N LEU A 34 -21.03 3.74 6.16
CA LEU A 34 -20.02 4.13 7.15
C LEU A 34 -18.62 4.19 6.51
N ARG A 35 -18.25 3.20 5.70
CA ARG A 35 -16.99 3.16 4.95
C ARG A 35 -16.91 4.31 3.93
N GLY A 36 -17.98 4.58 3.20
CA GLY A 36 -18.09 5.68 2.24
C GLY A 36 -17.97 7.06 2.91
N ARG A 37 -18.64 7.27 4.04
CA ARG A 37 -18.52 8.52 4.83
C ARG A 37 -17.12 8.72 5.38
N ARG A 38 -16.45 7.66 5.87
CA ARG A 38 -15.07 7.73 6.36
C ARG A 38 -14.09 8.07 5.23
N MET A 39 -14.28 7.49 4.05
CA MET A 39 -13.44 7.74 2.88
C MET A 39 -13.61 9.19 2.37
N ARG A 40 -14.86 9.69 2.29
CA ARG A 40 -15.12 11.09 1.92
C ARG A 40 -14.55 12.09 2.92
N ARG A 41 -14.71 11.84 4.24
CA ARG A 41 -14.11 12.70 5.28
C ARG A 41 -12.58 12.74 5.21
N ARG A 42 -11.93 11.64 4.85
CA ARG A 42 -10.48 11.59 4.64
C ARG A 42 -10.04 12.33 3.38
N ARG A 43 -10.85 12.31 2.31
CA ARG A 43 -10.59 13.07 1.07
C ARG A 43 -10.82 14.57 1.22
N THR A 44 -11.72 15.00 2.09
CA THR A 44 -12.00 16.43 2.33
C THR A 44 -11.06 17.09 3.33
N ALA A 45 -10.22 16.33 4.05
CA ALA A 45 -9.26 16.87 5.01
C ALA A 45 -7.99 17.47 4.37
N THR A 46 -7.81 17.35 3.04
CA THR A 46 -6.62 17.83 2.33
C THR A 46 -6.84 19.03 1.40
N VAL A 47 -8.03 19.66 1.38
CA VAL A 47 -8.34 20.76 0.43
C VAL A 47 -8.80 22.09 1.08
N VAL A 48 -8.82 22.24 2.40
CA VAL A 48 -9.15 23.56 3.01
C VAL A 48 -8.19 23.92 4.13
N ALA A 49 -6.96 24.26 3.76
CA ALA A 49 -6.05 25.04 4.60
C ALA A 49 -5.07 25.81 3.71
N GLY A 50 -5.53 26.90 3.10
CA GLY A 50 -4.66 27.67 2.21
C GLY A 50 -5.31 28.87 1.51
N ALA A 51 -6.08 29.69 2.20
CA ALA A 51 -6.39 31.05 1.75
C ALA A 51 -6.93 31.91 2.90
N ALA A 52 -6.04 32.42 3.76
CA ALA A 52 -6.31 33.60 4.56
C ALA A 52 -5.00 34.32 4.93
N ALA A 53 -4.99 35.63 4.67
CA ALA A 53 -4.09 36.66 5.20
C ALA A 53 -2.70 36.86 4.54
N PHE A 54 -2.67 37.73 3.52
CA PHE A 54 -1.67 38.81 3.51
C PHE A 54 -2.39 40.14 3.72
N ALA A 55 -2.03 40.76 4.84
CA ALA A 55 -2.62 41.97 5.39
C ALA A 55 -2.08 43.24 4.72
N ALA A 56 -2.94 44.26 4.72
CA ALA A 56 -2.65 45.62 4.32
C ALA A 56 -1.51 46.23 5.16
N VAL A 57 -0.57 46.90 4.48
CA VAL A 57 0.39 47.80 5.11
C VAL A 57 -0.22 49.20 5.12
N ALA A 58 -0.50 49.70 6.32
CA ALA A 58 -0.73 51.11 6.60
C ALA A 58 0.36 51.61 7.58
N VAL A 59 0.63 52.90 7.48
CA VAL A 59 1.83 53.65 7.88
C VAL A 59 1.83 54.08 9.36
N GLY A 60 3.03 54.15 9.96
CA GLY A 60 3.37 54.93 11.18
C GLY A 60 3.56 54.10 12.46
N GLY A 61 4.49 54.32 13.38
CA GLY A 61 5.55 55.32 13.59
C GLY A 61 6.03 55.27 15.06
N VAL A 62 7.35 55.16 15.26
CA VAL A 62 8.27 55.65 16.35
C VAL A 62 7.93 55.52 17.86
N MET A 63 8.91 54.97 18.62
CA MET A 63 9.48 55.33 19.96
C MET A 63 9.83 54.03 20.75
N ALA A 64 11.08 53.60 21.01
CA ALA A 64 12.23 54.13 21.78
C ALA A 64 12.27 53.71 23.28
N GLY A 65 13.34 52.98 23.67
CA GLY A 65 13.89 52.78 25.06
C GLY A 65 13.07 51.88 26.00
N GLY A 66 13.59 51.04 26.88
CA GLY A 66 14.90 50.86 27.50
C GLY A 66 14.71 50.49 28.99
N LEU A 67 15.60 49.64 29.52
CA LEU A 67 15.97 49.46 30.95
C LEU A 67 15.25 48.43 31.85
N ALA A 68 16.14 47.72 32.56
CA ALA A 68 15.95 46.80 33.66
C ALA A 68 15.79 47.51 35.02
N HIS A 69 15.29 46.77 36.04
CA HIS A 69 15.58 46.76 37.50
C HIS A 69 14.37 46.12 38.22
N ASN A 70 14.48 44.99 38.93
CA ASN A 70 14.95 44.75 40.31
C ASN A 70 14.07 45.33 41.44
N GLY A 71 13.72 44.49 42.41
CA GLY A 71 13.15 44.84 43.73
C GLY A 71 11.89 44.02 44.06
N SER A 72 11.95 42.90 44.80
CA SER A 72 12.12 42.72 46.26
C SER A 72 10.91 43.14 47.12
N ASN A 73 10.21 42.18 47.74
CA ASN A 73 9.85 42.04 49.18
C ASN A 73 8.79 40.92 49.33
N GLY A 74 9.00 39.84 50.07
CA GLY A 74 8.74 39.70 51.53
C GLY A 74 7.27 39.28 51.76
N SER A 75 6.86 38.28 52.55
CA SER A 75 7.46 37.51 53.63
C SER A 75 6.49 36.38 54.08
N ASN A 76 7.05 35.23 54.47
CA ASN A 76 6.68 34.29 55.56
C ASN A 76 5.25 33.75 55.77
N GLY A 77 5.17 32.41 55.83
CA GLY A 77 4.11 31.63 56.50
C GLY A 77 4.38 30.11 56.48
N SER A 78 5.08 29.59 57.49
CA SER A 78 5.15 28.15 57.88
C SER A 78 3.75 27.66 58.30
N GLY A 79 3.26 26.43 58.16
CA GLY A 79 3.73 25.13 57.68
C GLY A 79 2.70 24.07 58.16
N VAL A 80 2.45 22.98 57.43
CA VAL A 80 1.97 21.70 58.00
C VAL A 80 2.29 20.54 57.05
N ALA A 81 2.70 19.42 57.66
CA ALA A 81 3.23 18.23 57.03
C ALA A 81 2.17 17.33 56.36
N ALA A 82 2.56 16.67 55.26
CA ALA A 82 1.96 15.42 54.78
C ALA A 82 3.07 14.51 54.22
N ALA A 83 2.91 13.21 54.49
CA ALA A 83 3.91 12.14 54.41
C ALA A 83 4.45 11.83 52.98
N PRO A 84 5.65 11.22 52.87
CA PRO A 84 6.23 10.87 51.57
C PRO A 84 5.56 9.61 50.98
N GLU A 85 4.89 9.75 49.84
CA GLU A 85 4.55 8.61 49.00
C GLU A 85 5.82 8.04 48.34
N GLN A 86 5.97 6.72 48.44
CA GLN A 86 7.10 5.97 47.91
C GLN A 86 7.25 6.18 46.40
N PRO A 87 8.48 6.39 45.88
CA PRO A 87 8.72 6.39 44.44
C PRO A 87 8.51 4.97 43.91
N SER A 88 7.42 4.79 43.15
CA SER A 88 7.18 3.58 42.37
C SER A 88 8.32 3.42 41.36
N LYS A 89 9.01 2.28 41.45
CA LYS A 89 10.14 1.89 40.58
C LYS A 89 9.79 2.12 39.10
N PRO A 90 10.68 2.73 38.29
CA PRO A 90 10.44 2.82 36.86
C PRO A 90 10.38 1.41 36.27
N LYS A 91 9.23 1.06 35.69
CA LYS A 91 9.10 -0.14 34.86
C LYS A 91 10.08 0.03 33.70
N THR A 92 11.15 -0.77 33.71
CA THR A 92 12.07 -0.90 32.60
C THR A 92 11.24 -1.22 31.35
N ALA A 93 11.09 -0.24 30.47
CA ALA A 93 10.48 -0.45 29.17
C ALA A 93 11.32 -1.50 28.44
N ALA A 94 10.69 -2.61 28.06
CA ALA A 94 11.31 -3.59 27.20
C ALA A 94 11.86 -2.86 25.96
N PRO A 95 13.07 -3.19 25.47
CA PRO A 95 13.63 -2.53 24.31
C PRO A 95 12.65 -2.65 23.15
N ALA A 96 12.17 -1.50 22.68
CA ALA A 96 11.32 -1.43 21.51
C ALA A 96 12.07 -2.11 20.36
N LYS A 97 11.49 -3.20 19.84
CA LYS A 97 11.99 -3.86 18.63
C LYS A 97 12.19 -2.76 17.58
N PRO A 98 13.38 -2.65 16.94
CA PRO A 98 13.61 -1.63 15.92
C PRO A 98 12.46 -1.70 14.92
N ALA A 99 11.75 -0.58 14.74
CA ALA A 99 10.73 -0.50 13.71
C ALA A 99 11.41 -0.87 12.38
N ALA A 100 10.88 -1.87 11.69
CA ALA A 100 11.40 -2.27 10.39
C ALA A 100 11.54 -1.02 9.50
N PRO A 101 12.61 -0.89 8.69
CA PRO A 101 12.80 0.26 7.81
C PRO A 101 11.53 0.50 6.99
N GLN A 102 10.82 1.58 7.28
CA GLN A 102 9.51 1.80 6.66
C GLN A 102 9.71 2.27 5.22
N VAL A 103 9.24 1.46 4.27
CA VAL A 103 9.25 1.80 2.84
C VAL A 103 8.22 2.91 2.61
N THR A 104 8.69 4.04 2.06
CA THR A 104 7.87 5.21 1.72
C THR A 104 7.74 5.34 0.21
N GLY A 105 6.63 5.88 -0.28
CA GLY A 105 6.40 6.13 -1.70
C GLY A 105 7.48 6.99 -2.34
N LYS A 106 7.98 8.02 -1.64
CA LYS A 106 9.10 8.85 -2.12
C LYS A 106 10.37 8.04 -2.38
N LYS A 107 10.70 7.07 -1.52
CA LYS A 107 11.85 6.18 -1.72
C LYS A 107 11.65 5.29 -2.96
N VAL A 108 10.46 4.73 -3.11
CA VAL A 108 10.11 3.85 -4.25
C VAL A 108 10.16 4.63 -5.57
N ALA A 109 9.55 5.82 -5.63
CA ALA A 109 9.58 6.71 -6.79
C ALA A 109 11.00 7.14 -7.17
N ALA A 110 11.86 7.45 -6.18
CA ALA A 110 13.25 7.83 -6.44
C ALA A 110 14.07 6.67 -7.04
N ILE A 111 13.87 5.45 -6.55
CA ILE A 111 14.51 4.25 -7.13
C ILE A 111 13.99 4.02 -8.55
N PHE A 112 12.67 4.03 -8.74
CA PHE A 112 12.04 3.86 -10.05
C PHE A 112 12.57 4.85 -11.08
N ALA A 113 12.56 6.15 -10.76
CA ALA A 113 13.07 7.19 -11.65
C ALA A 113 14.56 7.05 -11.97
N GLY A 114 15.37 6.55 -11.02
CA GLY A 114 16.79 6.27 -11.24
C GLY A 114 17.08 5.04 -12.10
N LEU A 115 16.08 4.18 -12.33
CA LEU A 115 16.17 3.00 -13.18
C LEU A 115 15.60 3.23 -14.59
N LEU A 116 14.90 4.34 -14.81
CA LEU A 116 14.45 4.71 -16.15
C LEU A 116 15.66 5.14 -17.00
N PRO A 117 15.66 4.80 -18.30
CA PRO A 117 16.67 5.28 -19.23
C PRO A 117 16.55 6.80 -19.45
N PRO A 118 17.50 7.44 -20.15
CA PRO A 118 17.41 8.85 -20.47
C PRO A 118 16.10 9.23 -21.16
N GLY A 119 15.36 10.17 -20.58
CA GLY A 119 14.10 10.65 -21.12
C GLY A 119 13.42 11.66 -20.19
N LYS A 120 12.24 12.12 -20.58
CA LYS A 120 11.42 13.03 -19.77
C LYS A 120 10.51 12.22 -18.87
N VAL A 121 10.52 12.52 -17.58
CA VAL A 121 9.64 11.90 -16.58
C VAL A 121 8.61 12.93 -16.11
N LYS A 122 7.33 12.59 -16.19
CA LYS A 122 6.20 13.38 -15.67
C LYS A 122 5.33 12.52 -14.76
N ASP A 123 4.56 13.19 -13.92
CA ASP A 123 3.56 12.57 -13.03
C ASP A 123 4.15 11.40 -12.22
N LEU A 124 5.40 11.58 -11.77
CA LEU A 124 6.11 10.59 -10.97
C LEU A 124 5.43 10.44 -9.60
N GLU A 125 4.88 9.26 -9.37
CA GLU A 125 4.24 8.91 -8.12
C GLU A 125 4.85 7.64 -7.54
N GLY A 126 4.84 7.53 -6.22
CA GLY A 126 5.24 6.31 -5.53
C GLY A 126 4.35 6.05 -4.32
N ARG A 127 4.18 4.77 -4.00
CA ARG A 127 3.40 4.26 -2.88
C ARG A 127 4.24 3.22 -2.15
N GLY A 128 4.29 3.32 -0.83
CA GLY A 128 4.83 2.27 0.03
C GLY A 128 3.83 1.87 1.11
N PRO A 129 4.13 0.82 1.90
CA PRO A 129 3.26 0.35 2.98
C PRO A 129 2.84 1.43 3.97
N LYS A 130 3.67 2.46 4.18
CA LYS A 130 3.34 3.60 5.04
C LYS A 130 2.19 4.46 4.50
N ASP A 131 2.10 4.57 3.19
CA ASP A 131 1.15 5.47 2.51
C ASP A 131 -0.22 4.79 2.34
N VAL A 132 -0.23 3.49 2.05
CA VAL A 132 -1.45 2.75 1.70
C VAL A 132 -1.90 1.71 2.74
N GLY A 133 -1.04 1.33 3.70
CA GLY A 133 -1.37 0.36 4.75
C GLY A 133 -1.43 -1.10 4.29
N PHE A 134 -0.83 -1.41 3.13
CA PHE A 134 -0.77 -2.75 2.54
C PHE A 134 0.70 -3.18 2.34
N PRO A 135 0.99 -4.50 2.29
CA PRO A 135 2.36 -5.01 2.22
C PRO A 135 2.99 -4.92 0.82
N PHE A 136 2.68 -3.89 0.03
CA PHE A 136 3.27 -3.69 -1.31
C PHE A 136 3.88 -2.30 -1.45
N ALA A 137 4.73 -2.15 -2.46
CA ALA A 137 5.22 -0.87 -2.94
C ALA A 137 4.96 -0.74 -4.45
N ALA A 138 4.76 0.48 -4.92
CA ALA A 138 4.56 0.74 -6.34
C ALA A 138 5.11 2.12 -6.72
N ALA A 139 5.45 2.32 -7.98
CA ALA A 139 5.70 3.63 -8.56
C ALA A 139 5.24 3.66 -10.02
N GLN A 140 4.89 4.85 -10.49
CA GLN A 140 4.46 5.08 -11.86
C GLN A 140 4.97 6.42 -12.37
N ALA A 141 5.11 6.55 -13.69
CA ALA A 141 5.34 7.83 -14.34
C ALA A 141 4.87 7.78 -15.80
N VAL A 142 4.59 8.97 -16.34
CA VAL A 142 4.53 9.17 -17.79
C VAL A 142 5.94 9.46 -18.27
N PHE A 143 6.50 8.53 -19.05
CA PHE A 143 7.86 8.55 -19.56
C PHE A 143 7.90 8.81 -21.08
N ASP A 144 8.82 9.66 -21.52
CA ASP A 144 9.01 10.00 -22.94
C ASP A 144 10.51 10.03 -23.28
N ASP A 145 10.98 9.01 -23.96
CA ASP A 145 12.31 8.82 -24.56
C ASP A 145 12.45 9.51 -25.95
N GLY A 146 11.42 10.22 -26.43
CA GLY A 146 11.44 11.00 -27.67
C GLY A 146 10.28 10.70 -28.64
N PRO A 147 9.89 9.43 -28.86
CA PRO A 147 8.77 9.08 -29.75
C PRO A 147 7.37 9.43 -29.25
N GLY A 148 7.21 9.77 -27.96
CA GLY A 148 5.93 10.12 -27.37
C GLY A 148 5.72 9.58 -25.95
N PRO A 149 4.84 10.20 -25.15
CA PRO A 149 4.66 9.86 -23.74
C PRO A 149 3.96 8.52 -23.54
N ALA A 150 4.45 7.71 -22.62
CA ALA A 150 3.90 6.41 -22.26
C ALA A 150 3.85 6.19 -20.75
N LEU A 151 2.85 5.48 -20.27
CA LEU A 151 2.79 5.04 -18.88
C LEU A 151 3.78 3.90 -18.65
N VAL A 152 4.54 3.99 -17.56
CA VAL A 152 5.40 2.92 -17.05
C VAL A 152 5.12 2.79 -15.56
N GLU A 153 4.89 1.57 -15.10
CA GLU A 153 4.58 1.25 -13.72
C GLU A 153 5.44 0.11 -13.20
N VAL A 154 5.80 0.17 -11.93
CA VAL A 154 6.43 -0.94 -11.21
C VAL A 154 5.69 -1.25 -9.93
N GLY A 155 5.45 -2.53 -9.68
CA GLY A 155 4.88 -3.09 -8.46
C GLY A 155 5.87 -4.04 -7.78
N LEU A 156 5.92 -4.00 -6.45
CA LEU A 156 6.75 -4.87 -5.63
C LEU A 156 5.91 -5.49 -4.52
N GLN A 157 6.01 -6.79 -4.38
CA GLN A 157 5.33 -7.56 -3.33
C GLN A 157 6.26 -8.61 -2.69
N PRO A 158 6.11 -8.89 -1.38
CA PRO A 158 6.98 -9.81 -0.66
C PRO A 158 6.67 -11.29 -0.96
N ASP A 159 5.50 -11.56 -1.54
CA ASP A 159 4.92 -12.86 -1.87
C ASP A 159 4.56 -12.91 -3.37
N GLY A 160 5.57 -13.15 -4.21
CA GLY A 160 5.39 -13.41 -5.63
C GLY A 160 4.64 -14.71 -5.88
N GLN A 161 3.89 -14.76 -6.98
CA GLN A 161 3.35 -16.02 -7.50
C GLN A 161 4.40 -16.68 -8.39
N ASP A 162 4.46 -18.01 -8.37
CA ASP A 162 5.34 -18.74 -9.27
C ASP A 162 4.94 -18.49 -10.72
N ILE A 163 5.93 -18.38 -11.60
CA ILE A 163 5.69 -18.19 -13.04
C ILE A 163 5.40 -19.57 -13.63
N GLU A 164 4.11 -19.84 -13.89
CA GLU A 164 3.62 -21.14 -14.38
C GLU A 164 4.03 -21.45 -15.82
N GLY A 165 4.30 -20.43 -16.63
CA GLY A 165 4.65 -20.59 -18.04
C GLY A 165 4.24 -19.39 -18.89
N CYS A 166 4.61 -19.46 -20.17
CA CYS A 166 4.13 -18.49 -21.16
C CYS A 166 2.72 -18.85 -21.63
N PRO A 167 1.81 -17.86 -21.80
CA PRO A 167 0.51 -18.11 -22.38
C PRO A 167 0.61 -18.80 -23.75
N PRO A 168 -0.27 -19.77 -24.09
CA PRO A 168 -0.24 -20.44 -25.38
C PRO A 168 -0.44 -19.45 -26.54
N PRO A 169 0.42 -19.45 -27.58
CA PRO A 169 0.30 -18.51 -28.70
C PRO A 169 -1.03 -18.61 -29.46
N ALA A 170 -1.60 -19.81 -29.56
CA ALA A 170 -2.87 -20.04 -30.26
C ALA A 170 -4.05 -19.28 -29.62
N GLN A 171 -3.97 -19.00 -28.32
CA GLN A 171 -4.99 -18.25 -27.58
C GLN A 171 -4.63 -16.75 -27.47
N ASN A 172 -3.42 -16.36 -27.91
CA ASN A 172 -2.86 -15.01 -27.73
C ASN A 172 -2.12 -14.58 -29.02
N PRO A 173 -2.82 -14.43 -30.15
CA PRO A 173 -2.18 -14.08 -31.43
C PRO A 173 -1.49 -12.71 -31.34
N GLY A 174 -0.34 -12.56 -32.01
CA GLY A 174 0.40 -11.28 -32.01
C GLY A 174 1.13 -10.96 -30.70
N THR A 175 1.15 -11.89 -29.75
CA THR A 175 1.91 -11.75 -28.50
C THR A 175 3.28 -12.44 -28.58
N TRP A 176 4.17 -12.07 -27.67
CA TRP A 176 5.46 -12.71 -27.47
C TRP A 176 5.71 -12.92 -25.99
N CYS A 177 6.31 -14.06 -25.63
CA CYS A 177 6.66 -14.37 -24.25
C CYS A 177 7.99 -15.10 -24.16
N SER A 178 8.76 -14.80 -23.11
CA SER A 178 9.99 -15.51 -22.76
C SER A 178 10.10 -15.69 -21.25
N ILE A 179 10.65 -16.82 -20.83
CA ILE A 179 11.02 -17.11 -19.44
C ILE A 179 12.51 -17.39 -19.38
N THR A 180 13.20 -16.74 -18.46
CA THR A 180 14.63 -16.89 -18.21
C THR A 180 14.89 -17.02 -16.72
N HIS A 181 16.03 -17.62 -16.36
CA HIS A 181 16.49 -17.69 -14.98
C HIS A 181 17.68 -16.76 -14.80
N VAL A 182 17.58 -15.85 -13.85
CA VAL A 182 18.51 -14.73 -13.67
C VAL A 182 18.62 -14.39 -12.19
N HIS A 183 19.85 -14.19 -11.71
CA HIS A 183 20.15 -13.93 -10.28
C HIS A 183 19.51 -14.93 -9.30
N GLY A 184 19.36 -16.19 -9.73
CA GLY A 184 18.71 -17.26 -8.93
C GLY A 184 17.19 -17.16 -8.84
N GLY A 185 16.56 -16.19 -9.52
CA GLY A 185 15.11 -16.08 -9.68
C GLY A 185 14.65 -16.41 -11.10
N THR A 186 13.34 -16.26 -11.32
CA THR A 186 12.68 -16.51 -12.60
C THR A 186 12.12 -15.20 -13.14
N LEU A 187 12.46 -14.86 -14.38
CA LEU A 187 11.99 -13.67 -15.09
C LEU A 187 11.12 -14.11 -16.26
N GLN A 188 9.88 -13.62 -16.30
CA GLN A 188 9.01 -13.66 -17.45
C GLN A 188 8.94 -12.28 -18.08
N ILE A 189 9.04 -12.20 -19.41
CA ILE A 189 8.68 -11.00 -20.17
C ILE A 189 7.58 -11.38 -21.14
N PHE A 190 6.49 -10.61 -21.12
CA PHE A 190 5.35 -10.76 -22.00
C PHE A 190 5.14 -9.45 -22.76
N LYS A 191 4.98 -9.55 -24.07
CA LYS A 191 4.63 -8.44 -24.95
C LYS A 191 3.29 -8.75 -25.59
N GLY A 192 2.26 -8.00 -25.21
CA GLY A 192 0.93 -8.19 -25.75
C GLY A 192 0.15 -6.88 -25.78
N PHE A 193 -1.13 -7.00 -25.46
CA PHE A 193 -2.13 -5.95 -25.55
C PHE A 193 -2.81 -5.78 -24.19
N GLU A 194 -3.24 -4.56 -23.89
CA GLU A 194 -4.02 -4.24 -22.69
C GLU A 194 -5.29 -5.10 -22.60
N TYR A 195 -5.91 -5.38 -23.76
CA TYR A 195 -7.11 -6.19 -23.84
C TYR A 195 -6.83 -7.49 -24.60
N PRO A 196 -6.96 -8.66 -23.95
CA PRO A 196 -6.74 -9.96 -24.59
C PRO A 196 -7.70 -10.27 -25.75
N ASP A 197 -8.84 -9.59 -25.84
CA ASP A 197 -9.78 -9.69 -26.96
C ASP A 197 -9.42 -8.77 -28.15
N HIS A 198 -8.30 -8.05 -28.06
CA HIS A 198 -7.80 -7.12 -29.08
C HIS A 198 -8.81 -6.05 -29.49
N ARG A 199 -9.74 -5.68 -28.60
CA ARG A 199 -10.71 -4.60 -28.87
C ARG A 199 -10.06 -3.22 -29.04
N ALA A 200 -8.79 -3.08 -28.65
CA ALA A 200 -7.97 -1.90 -28.91
C ALA A 200 -6.52 -2.31 -29.20
N GLU A 201 -5.83 -1.49 -30.00
CA GLU A 201 -4.41 -1.66 -30.35
C GLU A 201 -3.44 -1.19 -29.25
N THR A 202 -3.97 -0.86 -28.06
CA THR A 202 -3.16 -0.46 -26.92
C THR A 202 -2.34 -1.65 -26.45
N LYS A 203 -1.02 -1.48 -26.46
CA LYS A 203 -0.06 -2.48 -26.00
C LYS A 203 0.13 -2.36 -24.51
N ASP A 204 0.24 -3.51 -23.85
CA ASP A 204 0.76 -3.63 -22.48
C ASP A 204 1.88 -4.68 -22.52
N TRP A 205 3.10 -4.25 -22.21
CA TRP A 205 4.26 -5.12 -22.10
C TRP A 205 4.69 -5.23 -20.64
N THR A 206 4.85 -6.45 -20.17
CA THR A 206 5.14 -6.73 -18.77
C THR A 206 6.45 -7.50 -18.60
N ALA A 207 7.14 -7.22 -17.50
CA ALA A 207 8.24 -8.04 -17.00
C ALA A 207 7.97 -8.40 -15.55
N THR A 208 7.89 -9.69 -15.25
CA THR A 208 7.64 -10.21 -13.91
C THR A 208 8.88 -10.98 -13.46
N PHE A 209 9.54 -10.50 -12.41
CA PHE A 209 10.69 -11.17 -11.81
C PHE A 209 10.34 -11.69 -10.40
N VAL A 210 10.39 -12.99 -10.24
CA VAL A 210 10.29 -13.66 -8.94
C VAL A 210 11.70 -13.98 -8.46
N THR A 211 12.13 -13.30 -7.41
CA THR A 211 13.44 -13.47 -6.79
C THR A 211 13.60 -14.85 -6.15
N ALA A 212 14.84 -15.27 -5.91
CA ALA A 212 15.15 -16.51 -5.17
C ALA A 212 14.52 -16.59 -3.76
N SER A 213 14.16 -15.45 -3.15
CA SER A 213 13.51 -15.39 -1.83
C SER A 213 11.98 -15.42 -1.90
N GLY A 214 11.42 -15.51 -3.11
CA GLY A 214 9.98 -15.54 -3.39
C GLY A 214 9.31 -14.18 -3.41
N ALA A 215 10.06 -13.07 -3.37
CA ALA A 215 9.50 -11.73 -3.60
C ALA A 215 9.38 -11.45 -5.11
N GLN A 216 8.40 -10.64 -5.51
CA GLN A 216 8.17 -10.29 -6.91
C GLN A 216 8.37 -8.79 -7.18
N VAL A 217 8.98 -8.49 -8.31
CA VAL A 217 9.02 -7.16 -8.94
C VAL A 217 8.37 -7.29 -10.31
N GLN A 218 7.33 -6.51 -10.57
CA GLN A 218 6.63 -6.51 -11.84
C GLN A 218 6.65 -5.11 -12.45
N LEU A 219 7.03 -5.02 -13.71
CA LEU A 219 6.94 -3.84 -14.55
C LEU A 219 5.79 -4.02 -15.54
N SER A 220 5.00 -2.97 -15.74
CA SER A 220 4.05 -2.84 -16.84
C SER A 220 4.32 -1.54 -17.59
N GLN A 221 4.08 -1.53 -18.90
CA GLN A 221 4.25 -0.34 -19.70
C GLN A 221 3.36 -0.34 -20.93
N TRP A 222 2.88 0.84 -21.28
CA TRP A 222 1.92 1.04 -22.35
C TRP A 222 2.50 1.86 -23.50
N ASN A 223 1.88 1.77 -24.67
CA ASN A 223 2.14 2.68 -25.79
C ASN A 223 1.21 3.92 -25.79
N SER A 224 0.59 4.19 -24.65
CA SER A 224 -0.28 5.33 -24.33
C SER A 224 0.16 5.95 -23.01
N SER A 225 -0.18 7.22 -22.78
CA SER A 225 0.22 7.93 -21.55
C SER A 225 -0.55 7.52 -20.30
N GLN A 226 -1.59 6.70 -20.43
CA GLN A 226 -2.44 6.18 -19.35
C GLN A 226 -2.93 4.78 -19.75
N GLU A 227 -3.39 3.98 -18.78
CA GLU A 227 -4.14 2.75 -19.03
C GLU A 227 -5.44 3.03 -19.80
N LYS A 228 -6.06 1.96 -20.32
CA LYS A 228 -7.48 1.86 -20.76
C LYS A 228 -8.02 3.01 -21.60
N ASP A 229 -8.25 2.74 -22.88
CA ASP A 229 -8.92 3.64 -23.84
C ASP A 229 -8.23 5.00 -24.05
N ALA A 230 -7.11 5.24 -23.36
CA ALA A 230 -6.23 6.37 -23.60
C ALA A 230 -5.71 6.31 -25.05
N PRO A 231 -5.64 7.44 -25.76
CA PRO A 231 -5.11 7.47 -27.12
C PRO A 231 -3.68 6.90 -27.17
N ILE A 232 -3.42 6.09 -28.18
CA ILE A 232 -2.07 5.61 -28.50
C ILE A 232 -1.21 6.83 -28.89
N THR A 233 -0.05 6.95 -28.26
CA THR A 233 0.88 8.06 -28.45
C THR A 233 2.12 7.65 -29.22
N ARG A 234 2.40 6.34 -29.29
CA ARG A 234 3.61 5.76 -29.88
C ARG A 234 3.37 4.34 -30.40
N PRO A 235 4.23 3.80 -31.30
CA PRO A 235 4.02 2.46 -31.86
C PRO A 235 4.19 1.30 -30.86
N ASN A 236 5.13 1.41 -29.93
CA ASN A 236 5.47 0.39 -28.93
C ASN A 236 5.72 1.05 -27.57
N PRO A 237 5.53 0.36 -26.44
CA PRO A 237 5.97 0.83 -25.13
C PRO A 237 7.47 1.21 -25.10
N PRO A 238 7.88 2.12 -24.19
CA PRO A 238 9.19 2.77 -24.22
C PRO A 238 10.39 1.89 -23.93
N LEU A 239 10.25 0.93 -23.00
CA LEU A 239 11.37 0.14 -22.53
C LEU A 239 11.53 -1.12 -23.38
N ASP A 240 12.74 -1.37 -23.85
CA ASP A 240 13.07 -2.61 -24.53
C ASP A 240 13.25 -3.79 -23.56
N ILE A 241 13.53 -4.99 -24.09
CA ILE A 241 13.69 -6.21 -23.26
C ILE A 241 14.84 -6.06 -22.25
N ALA A 242 15.94 -5.44 -22.65
CA ALA A 242 17.11 -5.28 -21.80
C ALA A 242 16.83 -4.27 -20.67
N GLU A 243 16.16 -3.16 -20.99
CA GLU A 243 15.75 -2.14 -20.02
C GLU A 243 14.70 -2.68 -19.05
N MET A 244 13.69 -3.42 -19.55
CA MET A 244 12.71 -4.11 -18.71
C MET A 244 13.39 -5.08 -17.74
N THR A 245 14.33 -5.90 -18.26
CA THR A 245 15.11 -6.84 -17.45
C THR A 245 15.90 -6.11 -16.38
N ALA A 246 16.69 -5.10 -16.77
CA ALA A 246 17.53 -4.33 -15.85
C ALA A 246 16.70 -3.65 -14.75
N MET A 247 15.51 -3.16 -15.08
CA MET A 247 14.62 -2.55 -14.11
C MET A 247 14.13 -3.55 -13.06
N VAL A 248 13.55 -4.69 -13.48
CA VAL A 248 12.93 -5.63 -12.55
C VAL A 248 13.95 -6.45 -11.76
N THR A 249 15.15 -6.66 -12.29
CA THR A 249 16.23 -7.40 -11.60
C THR A 249 17.19 -6.51 -10.81
N SER A 250 16.97 -5.19 -10.78
CA SER A 250 17.89 -4.25 -10.15
C SER A 250 18.06 -4.49 -8.64
N ASP A 251 19.33 -4.54 -8.21
CA ASP A 251 19.72 -4.57 -6.80
C ASP A 251 19.23 -3.35 -6.00
N SER A 252 18.90 -2.24 -6.68
CA SER A 252 18.30 -1.05 -6.06
C SER A 252 16.97 -1.34 -5.38
N TRP A 253 16.28 -2.44 -5.73
CA TRP A 253 15.04 -2.86 -5.07
C TRP A 253 15.25 -3.61 -3.76
N LYS A 254 16.45 -4.12 -3.45
CA LYS A 254 16.74 -4.88 -2.22
C LYS A 254 16.28 -4.16 -0.93
N PRO A 255 16.52 -2.84 -0.75
CA PRO A 255 16.08 -2.13 0.44
C PRO A 255 14.56 -1.87 0.50
N VAL A 256 13.85 -2.01 -0.63
CA VAL A 256 12.38 -1.95 -0.68
C VAL A 256 11.83 -3.31 -0.31
N LEU A 257 12.27 -4.38 -0.99
CA LEU A 257 11.82 -5.75 -0.76
C LEU A 257 12.07 -6.21 0.69
N ALA A 258 13.22 -5.86 1.28
CA ALA A 258 13.52 -6.18 2.69
C ALA A 258 12.60 -5.46 3.70
N GLY A 259 11.96 -4.36 3.29
CA GLY A 259 11.01 -3.62 4.11
C GLY A 259 9.54 -4.00 3.88
N LEU A 260 9.25 -4.89 2.91
CA LEU A 260 7.91 -5.45 2.71
C LEU A 260 7.73 -6.68 3.61
N SER A 261 6.69 -6.68 4.44
CA SER A 261 6.37 -7.82 5.30
C SER A 261 5.50 -8.84 4.57
N LYS A 262 5.89 -10.11 4.53
CA LYS A 262 5.01 -11.20 4.06
C LYS A 262 3.71 -11.19 4.87
N SER A 263 2.59 -11.36 4.17
CA SER A 263 1.23 -11.42 4.72
C SER A 263 1.20 -12.43 5.88
N GLY A 264 1.24 -11.93 7.12
CA GLY A 264 1.43 -12.74 8.33
C GLY A 264 2.04 -11.99 9.52
N THR A 265 2.63 -10.80 9.29
CA THR A 265 3.25 -9.96 10.34
C THR A 265 2.55 -8.62 10.60
N PHE A 266 1.32 -8.43 10.12
CA PHE A 266 0.46 -7.38 10.68
C PHE A 266 0.01 -7.83 12.06
N GLY A 267 0.75 -7.42 13.09
CA GLY A 267 0.44 -7.70 14.47
C GLY A 267 -1.03 -7.38 14.75
N LYS A 268 -1.76 -8.39 15.23
CA LYS A 268 -3.10 -8.25 15.79
C LYS A 268 -3.09 -7.05 16.74
N PRO A 269 -3.95 -6.02 16.56
CA PRO A 269 -4.13 -4.99 17.58
C PRO A 269 -4.51 -5.69 18.88
N GLY A 270 -3.76 -5.40 19.95
CA GLY A 270 -3.78 -6.17 21.19
C GLY A 270 -5.18 -6.45 21.72
N SER A 271 -5.52 -7.73 21.82
CA SER A 271 -6.51 -8.18 22.78
C SER A 271 -5.77 -8.25 24.12
N SER A 272 -5.93 -7.19 24.90
CA SER A 272 -5.58 -7.15 26.31
C SER A 272 -6.32 -8.27 27.02
N ALA A 273 -5.57 -9.15 27.68
CA ALA A 273 -6.10 -10.13 28.62
C ALA A 273 -6.62 -9.41 29.87
N ALA A 274 -7.94 -9.42 30.04
CA ALA A 274 -8.75 -9.22 31.24
C ALA A 274 -10.19 -9.54 30.78
N ASP A 275 -11.00 -10.41 31.36
CA ASP A 275 -11.08 -11.02 32.67
C ASP A 275 -11.84 -12.36 32.50
N SER A 276 -11.48 -13.37 33.29
CA SER A 276 -12.44 -14.29 33.91
C SER A 276 -11.70 -15.15 34.92
N LYS A 277 -11.70 -14.66 36.16
CA LYS A 277 -11.60 -15.49 37.36
C LYS A 277 -12.61 -16.64 37.22
N ALA A 278 -12.14 -17.88 37.14
CA ALA A 278 -12.94 -19.03 37.49
C ALA A 278 -12.79 -19.25 38.99
N GLU A 279 -13.83 -18.85 39.72
CA GLU A 279 -14.02 -19.13 41.13
C GLU A 279 -14.26 -20.64 41.30
N THR A 280 -13.34 -21.31 41.97
CA THR A 280 -13.53 -22.63 42.53
C THR A 280 -14.61 -22.56 43.60
N ASP A 281 -15.72 -23.27 43.41
CA ASP A 281 -16.54 -23.70 44.53
C ASP A 281 -16.85 -25.20 44.40
N THR A 282 -16.21 -25.95 45.29
CA THR A 282 -16.54 -27.35 45.59
C THR A 282 -17.23 -27.32 46.93
N SER A 283 -18.54 -27.52 46.96
CA SER A 283 -19.21 -27.98 48.17
C SER A 283 -20.11 -29.17 47.87
N LYS A 284 -19.88 -30.19 48.68
CA LYS A 284 -20.33 -31.57 48.59
C LYS A 284 -21.36 -31.76 49.72
N SER A 285 -22.35 -32.61 49.46
CA SER A 285 -22.93 -33.58 50.41
C SER A 285 -24.37 -33.38 50.88
N GLY A 286 -25.10 -34.51 50.78
CA GLY A 286 -26.39 -34.85 51.38
C GLY A 286 -27.10 -35.86 50.46
N ALA A 287 -26.80 -37.17 50.47
CA ALA A 287 -27.28 -38.21 51.42
C ALA A 287 -28.82 -38.18 51.58
N ALA A 288 -29.61 -39.26 51.51
CA ALA A 288 -29.38 -40.70 51.40
C ALA A 288 -30.73 -41.38 51.05
N ASN A 289 -30.63 -42.60 50.50
CA ASN A 289 -31.50 -43.79 50.58
C ASN A 289 -33.03 -43.68 50.76
N GLY A 290 -33.71 -44.40 49.86
CA GLY A 290 -35.07 -44.92 49.95
C GLY A 290 -35.41 -45.67 48.68
#